data_AF-A0A0B7KH17-F1
#
_entry.id   AF-A0A0B7KH17-F1
#
_cell.length_a   1.000
_cell.length_b   1.000
_cell.length_c   1.000
_cell.angle_alpha   90.00
_cell.angle_beta   90.00
_cell.angle_gamma   90.00
#
_symmetry.space_group_name_H-M   'P 1'
#
loop_
_entity.id
_entity.type
_entity.pdbx_description
1 polymer ?
#
loop_
_entity_poly.entity_id
_entity_poly.type
_entity_poly.pdbx_seq_one_letter_code
_entity_poly.pdbx_strand_id
1 'polypeptide(L)'
;MSVSIKFVDWEDDFRYNEERERVTNMIQRIAAEKGYTHGVVQKLWIKQRYRTMVGLQVTVHLQKIDWVGNQSPHYVPIRIHFTEDCTLQNIEGNPE
;
A
#
# COMPACT_ATOMS: atom_id res chain seq x y z
N MET A 1 -9.87 -12.74 7.67
CA MET A 1 -10.46 -12.04 6.52
C MET A 1 -9.34 -11.75 5.53
N SER A 2 -9.53 -12.02 4.23
CA SER A 2 -8.52 -11.73 3.21
C SER A 2 -8.71 -10.30 2.71
N VAL A 3 -7.65 -9.47 2.74
CA VAL A 3 -7.68 -8.10 2.22
C VAL A 3 -7.26 -8.10 0.75
N SER A 4 -8.10 -7.54 -0.11
CA SER A 4 -7.81 -7.41 -1.54
C SER A 4 -6.94 -6.19 -1.81
N ILE A 5 -5.73 -6.40 -2.33
CA ILE A 5 -4.79 -5.32 -2.67
C ILE A 5 -4.58 -5.27 -4.18
N LYS A 6 -4.80 -4.10 -4.77
CA LYS A 6 -4.57 -3.83 -6.19
C LYS A 6 -3.46 -2.81 -6.36
N PHE A 7 -2.51 -3.10 -7.24
CA PHE A 7 -1.46 -2.16 -7.64
C PHE A 7 -1.88 -1.48 -8.94
N VAL A 8 -1.83 -0.15 -8.97
CA VAL A 8 -2.09 0.68 -10.16
C VAL A 8 -0.74 1.08 -10.74
N ASP A 9 -0.62 1.04 -12.07
CA ASP A 9 0.58 1.42 -12.83
C ASP A 9 1.86 0.64 -12.46
N TRP A 10 1.71 -0.59 -11.97
CA TRP A 10 2.83 -1.52 -11.80
C TRP A 10 2.97 -2.39 -13.05
N GLU A 11 3.82 -1.98 -13.98
CA GLU A 11 4.33 -2.88 -15.01
C GLU A 11 5.10 -4.03 -14.34
N ASP A 12 4.87 -5.26 -14.82
CA ASP A 12 5.43 -6.53 -14.32
C ASP A 12 6.96 -6.56 -14.44
N ASP A 13 7.61 -5.80 -13.58
CA ASP A 13 9.06 -5.73 -13.47
C ASP A 13 9.50 -6.78 -12.45
N PHE A 14 9.84 -7.96 -12.96
CA PHE A 14 10.20 -9.16 -12.20
C PHE A 14 11.32 -8.95 -11.18
N ARG A 15 12.08 -7.87 -11.30
CA ARG A 15 13.22 -7.51 -10.44
C ARG A 15 12.83 -7.21 -9.00
N TYR A 16 11.55 -6.95 -8.72
CA TYR A 16 11.07 -6.54 -7.40
C TYR A 16 9.89 -7.39 -6.89
N ASN A 17 9.77 -8.63 -7.37
CA ASN A 17 8.64 -9.49 -7.02
C ASN A 17 8.63 -9.87 -5.52
N GLU A 18 9.80 -10.12 -4.91
CA GLU A 18 9.89 -10.43 -3.49
C GLU A 18 9.51 -9.22 -2.62
N GLU A 19 9.99 -8.02 -2.98
CA GLU A 19 9.65 -6.78 -2.30
C GLU A 19 8.16 -6.47 -2.45
N ARG A 20 7.60 -6.70 -3.65
CA ARG A 20 6.17 -6.57 -3.89
C ARG A 20 5.38 -7.50 -2.99
N GLU A 21 5.79 -8.76 -2.84
CA GLU A 21 5.11 -9.70 -1.95
C GLU A 21 5.19 -9.26 -0.49
N ARG A 22 6.38 -8.85 -0.01
CA ARG A 22 6.56 -8.32 1.36
C ARG A 22 5.71 -7.09 1.62
N VAL A 23 5.74 -6.11 0.71
CA VAL A 23 4.94 -4.88 0.80
C VAL A 23 3.45 -5.21 0.76
N THR A 24 3.02 -6.13 -0.12
CA THR A 24 1.62 -6.58 -0.20
C THR A 24 1.16 -7.19 1.12
N ASN A 25 1.91 -8.15 1.65
CA ASN A 25 1.60 -8.82 2.92
C ASN A 25 1.53 -7.83 4.08
N MET A 26 2.39 -6.82 4.08
CA MET A 26 2.40 -5.77 5.09
C MET A 26 1.19 -4.86 4.99
N ILE A 27 0.84 -4.40 3.79
CA ILE A 27 -0.36 -3.59 3.55
C ILE A 27 -1.62 -4.38 3.96
N GLN A 28 -1.68 -5.67 3.62
CA GLN A 28 -2.81 -6.53 4.02
C GLN A 28 -2.94 -6.63 5.54
N ARG A 29 -1.83 -6.80 6.26
CA ARG A 29 -1.81 -6.81 7.74
C ARG A 29 -2.32 -5.50 8.31
N ILE A 30 -1.76 -4.37 7.86
CA ILE A 30 -2.14 -3.02 8.33
C ILE A 30 -3.62 -2.75 8.05
N ALA A 31 -4.10 -3.12 6.86
CA ALA A 31 -5.51 -2.96 6.50
C ALA A 31 -6.42 -3.82 7.38
N ALA A 32 -6.06 -5.10 7.60
CA ALA A 32 -6.85 -6.02 8.41
C ALA A 32 -6.92 -5.60 9.89
N GLU A 33 -5.79 -5.16 10.47
CA GLU A 33 -5.73 -4.64 11.85
C GLU A 33 -6.65 -3.44 12.06
N LYS A 34 -6.90 -2.66 11.01
CA LYS A 34 -7.73 -1.46 11.03
C LYS A 34 -9.13 -1.66 10.45
N GLY A 35 -9.52 -2.90 10.18
CA GLY A 35 -10.86 -3.26 9.71
C GLY A 35 -11.15 -2.88 8.25
N TYR A 36 -10.14 -2.63 7.44
CA TYR A 36 -10.29 -2.43 5.99
C TYR A 36 -10.22 -3.77 5.26
N THR A 37 -10.87 -3.82 4.10
CA THR A 37 -10.97 -5.06 3.29
C THR A 37 -10.43 -4.90 1.89
N HIS A 38 -10.26 -3.66 1.42
CA HIS A 38 -9.76 -3.35 0.09
C HIS A 38 -8.68 -2.27 0.17
N GLY A 39 -7.66 -2.37 -0.67
CA GLY A 39 -6.58 -1.39 -0.76
C GLY A 39 -6.11 -1.20 -2.20
N VAL A 40 -5.93 0.05 -2.61
CA VAL A 40 -5.38 0.41 -3.93
C VAL A 40 -4.06 1.15 -3.76
N VAL A 41 -2.98 0.58 -4.26
CA VAL A 41 -1.63 1.15 -4.22
C VAL A 41 -1.41 1.97 -5.49
N GLN A 42 -1.32 3.29 -5.37
CA GLN A 42 -1.31 4.20 -6.53
C GLN A 42 0.08 4.48 -7.10
N LYS A 43 1.13 4.47 -6.28
CA LYS A 43 2.49 4.73 -6.76
C LYS A 43 3.51 4.19 -5.78
N LEU A 44 4.42 3.37 -6.29
CA LEU A 44 5.52 2.82 -5.53
C LEU A 44 6.79 3.58 -5.92
N TRP A 45 7.27 4.42 -5.00
CA TRP A 45 8.56 5.09 -5.15
C TRP A 45 9.74 4.12 -4.92
N ILE A 46 9.45 2.84 -4.65
CA ILE A 46 10.51 1.81 -4.49
C ILE A 46 11.36 1.64 -5.74
N LYS A 47 10.76 1.76 -6.93
CA LYS A 47 11.50 1.74 -8.21
C LYS A 47 12.53 2.88 -8.34
N GLN A 48 12.44 3.92 -7.50
CA GLN A 48 13.36 5.05 -7.47
C GLN A 48 14.33 5.02 -6.30
N ARG A 49 14.63 3.85 -5.69
CA ARG A 49 15.61 3.69 -4.59
C ARG A 49 16.90 4.49 -4.77
N TYR A 50 17.37 4.63 -6.00
CA TYR A 50 18.60 5.38 -6.34
C TYR A 50 18.39 6.84 -6.79
N ARG A 51 17.14 7.32 -6.90
CA ARG A 51 16.80 8.65 -7.44
C ARG A 51 16.00 9.54 -6.49
N THR A 52 15.38 9.00 -5.44
CA THR A 52 14.54 9.80 -4.53
C THR A 52 15.28 10.21 -3.27
N MET A 53 15.44 11.53 -3.07
CA MET A 53 15.81 12.12 -1.77
C MET A 53 14.71 11.95 -0.69
N VAL A 54 13.53 11.45 -1.07
CA VAL A 54 12.31 11.44 -0.24
C VAL A 54 12.07 10.09 0.45
N GLY A 55 13.03 9.15 0.38
CA GLY A 55 12.88 7.81 0.94
C GLY A 55 11.89 6.93 0.16
N LEU A 56 11.85 5.64 0.50
CA LEU A 56 10.99 4.67 -0.17
C LEU A 56 9.59 4.73 0.45
N GLN A 57 8.60 5.15 -0.32
CA GLN A 57 7.24 5.29 0.19
C GLN A 57 6.20 4.81 -0.82
N VAL A 58 5.04 4.41 -0.30
CA VAL A 58 3.89 3.98 -1.09
C VAL A 58 2.64 4.62 -0.52
N THR A 59 1.75 5.07 -1.41
CA THR A 59 0.43 5.56 -1.01
C THR A 59 -0.60 4.47 -1.27
N VAL A 60 -1.34 4.09 -0.22
CA VAL A 60 -2.41 3.09 -0.28
C VAL A 60 -3.73 3.76 0.06
N HIS A 61 -4.73 3.52 -0.77
CA HIS A 61 -6.10 3.99 -0.57
C HIS A 61 -6.91 2.83 -0.03
N LEU A 62 -7.24 2.87 1.26
CA LEU A 62 -7.94 1.81 1.96
C LEU A 62 -9.45 2.03 1.94
N GLN A 63 -10.21 0.96 1.79
CA GLN A 63 -11.67 0.99 1.78
C GLN A 63 -12.27 -0.14 2.64
N LYS A 64 -13.37 0.18 3.33
CA LYS A 64 -14.20 -0.79 4.05
C LYS A 64 -15.12 -1.52 3.08
N ILE A 65 -15.60 -2.70 3.48
CA ILE A 65 -16.42 -3.56 2.61
C ILE A 65 -17.71 -2.84 2.19
N ASP A 66 -18.32 -2.11 3.12
CA ASP A 66 -19.56 -1.35 2.89
C ASP A 66 -19.37 -0.23 1.88
N TRP A 67 -18.17 0.38 1.84
CA TRP A 67 -17.88 1.46 0.89
C TRP A 67 -17.76 0.91 -0.53
N VAL A 68 -17.11 -0.24 -0.68
CA VAL A 68 -16.97 -0.92 -1.98
C VAL A 68 -18.33 -1.44 -2.47
N GLY A 69 -19.11 -2.09 -1.60
CA GLY A 69 -20.44 -2.60 -1.94
C GLY A 69 -21.41 -1.50 -2.39
N ASN A 70 -21.31 -0.31 -1.79
CA ASN A 70 -22.15 0.85 -2.12
C ASN A 70 -21.57 1.71 -3.26
N GLN A 71 -20.51 1.27 -3.95
CA GLN A 71 -19.80 2.04 -4.99
C GLN A 71 -19.39 3.45 -4.52
N SER A 72 -19.10 3.57 -3.23
CA SER A 72 -18.79 4.82 -2.60
C SER A 72 -17.38 5.29 -2.99
N PRO A 73 -17.17 6.58 -3.30
CA PRO A 73 -15.85 7.12 -3.59
C PRO A 73 -14.98 7.27 -2.32
N HIS A 74 -15.48 6.86 -1.15
CA HIS A 74 -14.78 7.00 0.12
C HIS A 74 -13.58 6.07 0.20
N TYR A 75 -12.45 6.62 0.58
CA TYR A 75 -11.23 5.90 0.88
C TYR A 75 -10.45 6.64 1.97
N VAL A 76 -9.61 5.92 2.69
CA VAL A 76 -8.65 6.51 3.61
C VAL A 76 -7.26 6.37 2.99
N PRO A 77 -6.61 7.49 2.62
CA PRO A 77 -5.25 7.44 2.13
C PRO A 77 -4.30 7.26 3.32
N ILE A 78 -3.48 6.22 3.25
CA ILE A 78 -2.32 6.05 4.12
C ILE A 78 -1.06 6.07 3.27
N ARG A 79 0.01 6.59 3.85
CA ARG A 79 1.34 6.57 3.24
C ARG A 79 2.24 5.73 4.12
N ILE A 80 2.84 4.71 3.52
CA ILE A 80 3.71 3.78 4.22
C ILE A 80 5.13 4.04 3.74
N HIS A 81 6.00 4.33 4.70
CA HIS A 81 7.41 4.61 4.50
C HIS A 81 8.23 3.38 4.82
N PHE A 82 9.26 3.14 4.02
CA PHE A 82 10.12 1.99 4.05
C PHE A 82 11.59 2.40 4.11
N THR A 83 12.38 1.56 4.75
CA THR A 83 13.84 1.56 4.58
C THR A 83 14.19 1.09 3.16
N GLU A 84 15.44 1.29 2.80
CA GLU A 84 16.07 0.74 1.59
C GLU A 84 15.80 -0.76 1.34
N ASP A 85 15.68 -1.55 2.40
CA ASP A 85 15.46 -3.00 2.34
C ASP A 85 13.97 -3.37 2.42
N CYS A 86 13.08 -2.40 2.16
CA CYS A 86 11.62 -2.55 2.19
C CYS A 86 11.08 -2.97 3.57
N THR A 87 11.77 -2.62 4.66
CA THR A 87 11.21 -2.75 6.02
C THR A 87 10.44 -1.50 6.43
N LEU A 88 9.36 -1.69 7.18
CA LEU A 88 8.50 -0.60 7.64
C LEU A 88 9.29 0.39 8.50
N GLN A 89 9.24 1.68 8.16
CA GLN A 89 9.76 2.75 9.00
C GLN A 89 8.66 3.53 9.68
N ASN A 90 7.64 3.95 8.92
CA ASN A 90 6.59 4.81 9.42
C ASN A 90 5.30 4.62 8.62
N ILE A 91 4.16 4.92 9.25
CA ILE A 91 2.85 4.98 8.60
C ILE A 91 2.29 6.38 8.87
N GLU A 92 2.14 7.16 7.80
CA GLU A 92 1.48 8.46 7.83
C GLU A 92 0.03 8.35 7.36
N GLY A 93 -0.84 9.15 7.97
CA GLY A 93 -2.28 9.12 7.74
C GLY A 93 -3.01 8.53 8.93
N ASN A 94 -4.19 9.09 9.23
CA ASN A 94 -5.05 8.61 10.31
C ASN A 94 -6.16 7.74 9.71
N PRO A 95 -5.99 6.41 9.66
CA PRO A 95 -7.10 5.50 9.44
C PRO A 95 -8.05 5.61 10.62
N GLU A 96 -9.19 6.25 10.38
CA GLU A 96 -10.32 6.39 11.31
C GLU A 96 -10.74 5.08 11.98
#